data_AF-A0A350CSS8-F1
#
_entry.id   AF-A0A350CSS8-F1
#
_cell.length_a   1.000
_cell.length_b   1.000
_cell.length_c   1.000
_cell.angle_alpha   90.00
_cell.angle_beta   90.00
_cell.angle_gamma   90.00
#
_symmetry.space_group_name_H-M   'P 1'
#
loop_
_entity.id
_entity.type
_entity.pdbx_description
1 polymer ?
#
loop_
_entity_poly.entity_id
_entity_poly.type
_entity_poly.pdbx_seq_one_letter_code
_entity_poly.pdbx_strand_id
1 'polypeptide(L)'
;MAHQPQIKIPATYMRGGTSKGVFFRLQDLPEAAQQPGPARDKLLLRVIGSPDPYGKQIDGMGGATSSTSKTVIVSKSARPDHDVDYLFGQVSIDKPFVDWSGNCGNL
;
A
#
# COMPACT_ATOMS: atom_id res chain seq x y z
N MET A 1 25.69 -14.27 0.24
CA MET A 1 25.79 -12.94 -0.42
C MET A 1 25.40 -11.89 0.59
N ALA A 2 26.03 -10.71 0.59
CA ALA A 2 25.74 -9.64 1.55
C ALA A 2 24.31 -9.04 1.38
N HIS A 3 23.69 -9.24 0.21
CA HIS A 3 22.34 -8.77 -0.08
C HIS A 3 21.47 -9.92 -0.58
N GLN A 4 20.26 -10.02 -0.02
CA GLN A 4 19.24 -10.94 -0.50
C GLN A 4 18.55 -10.36 -1.75
N PRO A 5 18.04 -11.21 -2.66
CA PRO A 5 17.23 -10.75 -3.78
C PRO A 5 15.97 -10.01 -3.32
N GLN A 6 15.43 -9.16 -4.20
CA GLN A 6 14.10 -8.58 -3.97
C GLN A 6 13.03 -9.69 -3.94
N ILE A 7 12.05 -9.52 -3.06
CA ILE A 7 10.85 -10.35 -3.06
C ILE A 7 9.88 -9.88 -4.16
N LYS A 8 9.07 -10.80 -4.67
CA LYS A 8 7.99 -10.49 -5.61
C LYS A 8 6.66 -10.69 -4.91
N ILE A 9 5.81 -9.68 -4.95
CA ILE A 9 4.48 -9.71 -4.33
C ILE A 9 3.46 -9.47 -5.44
N PRO A 10 2.49 -10.37 -5.65
CA PRO A 10 1.39 -10.11 -6.57
C PRO A 10 0.64 -8.83 -6.19
N ALA A 11 0.49 -7.93 -7.15
CA ALA A 11 -0.16 -6.63 -6.96
C ALA A 11 -0.75 -6.13 -8.27
N THR A 12 -1.73 -5.25 -8.18
CA THR A 12 -2.30 -4.55 -9.34
C THR A 12 -2.13 -3.04 -9.15
N TYR A 13 -1.52 -2.37 -10.12
CA TYR A 13 -1.46 -0.90 -10.13
C TYR A 13 -2.63 -0.36 -10.94
N MET A 14 -3.50 0.43 -10.30
CA MET A 14 -4.76 0.85 -10.90
C MET A 14 -5.00 2.34 -10.73
N ARG A 15 -5.70 2.91 -11.71
CA ARG A 15 -6.37 4.20 -11.56
C ARG A 15 -7.81 3.95 -11.12
N GLY A 16 -8.19 4.49 -9.98
CA GLY A 16 -9.58 4.57 -9.51
C GLY A 16 -9.98 6.04 -9.44
N GLY A 17 -11.07 6.42 -10.11
CA GLY A 17 -11.45 7.83 -10.27
C GLY A 17 -10.27 8.69 -10.76
N THR A 18 -9.90 9.69 -9.96
CA THR A 18 -8.75 10.60 -10.19
C THR A 18 -7.51 10.26 -9.37
N SER A 19 -7.46 9.10 -8.72
CA SER A 19 -6.32 8.62 -7.93
C SER A 19 -5.67 7.39 -8.56
N LYS A 20 -4.42 7.11 -8.17
CA LYS A 20 -3.74 5.84 -8.48
C LYS A 20 -3.28 5.18 -7.18
N GLY A 21 -3.37 3.86 -7.12
CA GLY A 21 -2.91 3.08 -5.97
C GLY A 21 -2.38 1.71 -6.38
N VAL A 22 -1.55 1.14 -5.51
CA VAL A 22 -1.13 -0.27 -5.60
C VAL A 22 -2.09 -1.09 -4.74
N PHE A 23 -2.78 -2.03 -5.39
CA PHE A 23 -3.78 -2.91 -4.78
C PHE A 23 -3.17 -4.28 -4.54
N PHE A 24 -3.46 -4.85 -3.37
CA PHE A 24 -3.04 -6.18 -2.95
C PHE A 24 -4.25 -6.98 -2.50
N ARG A 25 -4.24 -8.29 -2.78
CA ARG A 25 -5.09 -9.21 -2.00
C ARG A 25 -4.34 -9.55 -0.71
N LEU A 26 -5.05 -9.63 0.40
CA LEU A 26 -4.45 -9.92 1.70
C LEU A 26 -3.60 -11.20 1.69
N GLN A 27 -4.11 -12.26 1.06
CA GLN A 27 -3.45 -13.56 0.95
C GLN A 27 -2.15 -13.55 0.13
N ASP A 28 -1.94 -12.53 -0.72
CA ASP A 28 -0.75 -12.43 -1.56
C ASP A 28 0.39 -11.68 -0.84
N LEU A 29 0.09 -11.03 0.28
CA LEU A 29 1.11 -10.38 1.11
C LEU A 29 1.98 -11.42 1.83
N PRO A 30 3.25 -11.10 2.11
CA PRO A 30 4.07 -11.87 3.05
C PRO A 30 3.32 -12.06 4.37
N GLU A 31 3.46 -13.23 5.00
CA GLU A 31 2.73 -13.61 6.21
C GLU A 31 2.78 -12.53 7.32
N ALA A 32 3.97 -11.97 7.56
CA ALA A 32 4.15 -10.90 8.55
C ALA A 32 3.38 -9.60 8.23
N ALA A 33 3.01 -9.36 6.98
CA ALA A 33 2.22 -8.21 6.54
C ALA A 33 0.72 -8.52 6.39
N GLN A 34 0.30 -9.78 6.59
CA GLN A 34 -1.12 -10.16 6.58
C GLN A 34 -1.87 -9.70 7.84
N GLN A 35 -1.17 -9.30 8.90
CA GLN A 35 -1.77 -8.64 10.06
C GLN A 35 -1.44 -7.14 10.07
N PRO A 36 -2.32 -6.27 10.60
CA PRO A 36 -1.99 -4.88 10.83
C PRO A 36 -0.75 -4.74 11.72
N GLY A 37 0.15 -3.83 11.38
CA GLY A 37 1.32 -3.54 12.20
C GLY A 37 2.57 -3.17 11.42
N PRO A 38 3.71 -3.03 12.11
CA PRO A 38 4.91 -2.41 11.55
C PRO A 38 5.49 -3.13 10.32
N ALA A 39 5.31 -4.45 10.20
CA ALA A 39 5.79 -5.21 9.05
C ALA A 39 5.00 -4.85 7.77
N ARG A 40 3.67 -4.70 7.89
CA ARG A 40 2.82 -4.21 6.80
C ARG A 40 3.17 -2.77 6.44
N ASP A 41 3.29 -1.89 7.43
CA ASP A 41 3.60 -0.48 7.17
C ASP A 41 4.95 -0.33 6.46
N LYS A 42 5.99 -1.03 6.94
CA LYS A 42 7.31 -1.04 6.29
C LYS A 42 7.27 -1.55 4.86
N LEU A 43 6.49 -2.60 4.61
CA LEU A 43 6.32 -3.13 3.26
C LEU A 43 5.70 -2.07 2.34
N LEU A 44 4.60 -1.46 2.74
CA LEU A 44 3.86 -0.50 1.91
C LEU A 44 4.63 0.80 1.70
N LEU A 45 5.33 1.27 2.75
CA LEU A 45 6.29 2.36 2.64
C LEU A 45 7.34 2.06 1.57
N ARG A 46 7.96 0.88 1.60
CA ARG A 46 9.00 0.50 0.61
C ARG A 46 8.44 0.36 -0.80
N VAL A 47 7.24 -0.21 -0.95
CA VAL A 47 6.55 -0.33 -2.26
C VAL A 47 6.31 1.05 -2.87
N ILE A 48 5.82 2.01 -2.08
CA ILE A 48 5.53 3.36 -2.55
C ILE A 48 6.80 4.19 -2.74
N GLY A 49 7.89 3.87 -2.04
CA GLY A 49 9.15 4.61 -2.10
C GLY A 49 9.22 5.71 -1.04
N SER A 50 8.69 5.44 0.15
CA SER A 50 8.65 6.37 1.28
C SER A 50 9.37 5.81 2.52
N PRO A 51 9.85 6.66 3.45
CA PRO A 51 9.95 8.12 3.32
C PRO A 51 11.02 8.51 2.30
N ASP A 52 10.72 9.50 1.46
CA ASP A 52 11.65 10.03 0.47
C ASP A 52 12.06 11.46 0.81
N PRO A 53 13.33 11.71 1.22
CA PRO A 53 13.82 13.05 1.50
C PRO A 53 13.83 13.96 0.27
N TYR A 54 13.76 13.41 -0.95
CA TYR A 54 13.69 14.18 -2.19
C TYR A 54 12.26 14.57 -2.56
N GLY A 55 11.25 13.95 -1.95
CA GLY A 55 9.85 14.16 -2.26
C GLY A 55 9.50 13.84 -3.72
N LYS A 56 10.09 12.79 -4.28
CA LYS A 56 9.93 12.36 -5.70
C LYS A 56 9.42 10.92 -5.85
N GLN A 57 9.61 10.06 -4.86
CA GLN A 57 9.27 8.63 -4.86
C GLN A 57 9.83 7.88 -6.07
N ILE A 58 11.03 8.29 -6.55
CA ILE A 58 11.62 7.74 -7.78
C ILE A 58 12.06 6.27 -7.66
N ASP A 59 12.29 5.80 -6.43
CA ASP A 59 12.63 4.41 -6.10
C ASP A 59 11.42 3.63 -5.55
N GLY A 60 10.23 3.92 -6.07
CA GLY A 60 8.99 3.24 -5.69
C GLY A 60 7.85 3.47 -6.68
N MET A 61 6.66 3.01 -6.31
CA MET A 61 5.45 3.09 -7.14
C MET A 61 4.65 4.39 -6.94
N GLY A 62 5.04 5.21 -5.97
CA GLY A 62 4.43 6.50 -5.70
C GLY A 62 4.71 7.53 -6.79
N GLY A 63 3.85 8.54 -6.90
CA GLY A 63 4.00 9.65 -7.86
C GLY A 63 4.27 11.01 -7.20
N ALA A 64 4.72 11.01 -5.94
CA ALA A 64 5.00 12.19 -5.13
C ALA A 64 3.84 13.20 -5.00
N THR A 65 2.60 12.71 -5.09
CA THR A 65 1.39 13.46 -4.75
C THR A 65 0.50 12.64 -3.83
N SER A 66 -0.35 13.29 -3.03
CA SER A 66 -1.32 12.58 -2.18
C SER A 66 -2.25 11.66 -3.00
N SER A 67 -2.59 12.05 -4.23
CA SER A 67 -3.42 11.29 -5.17
C SER A 67 -2.73 10.04 -5.77
N THR A 68 -1.41 9.90 -5.61
CA THR A 68 -0.62 8.81 -6.18
C THR A 68 0.28 8.08 -5.17
N SER A 69 0.20 8.45 -3.88
CA SER A 69 0.91 7.80 -2.76
C SER A 69 -0.08 6.98 -1.92
N LYS A 70 -0.66 5.94 -2.53
CA LYS A 70 -1.81 5.18 -1.98
C LYS A 70 -1.62 3.69 -2.12
N THR A 71 -2.03 2.95 -1.11
CA THR A 71 -2.08 1.48 -1.13
C THR A 71 -3.45 1.00 -0.68
N VAL A 72 -3.88 -0.12 -1.23
CA VAL A 72 -5.15 -0.77 -0.88
C VAL A 72 -4.91 -2.25 -0.64
N ILE A 73 -5.50 -2.78 0.43
CA ILE A 73 -5.56 -4.21 0.72
C ILE A 73 -7.02 -4.64 0.64
N VAL A 74 -7.29 -5.71 -0.10
CA VAL A 74 -8.62 -6.31 -0.25
C VAL A 74 -8.59 -7.75 0.27
N SER A 75 -9.62 -8.15 1.02
CA SER A 75 -9.84 -9.54 1.44
C SER A 75 -11.30 -9.92 1.31
N LYS A 76 -11.60 -11.22 1.34
CA LYS A 76 -12.98 -11.69 1.49
C LYS A 76 -13.52 -11.19 2.83
N SER A 77 -14.73 -10.61 2.83
CA SER A 77 -15.32 -10.13 4.08
C SER A 77 -15.82 -11.30 4.93
N ALA A 78 -15.72 -11.13 6.25
CA ALA A 78 -16.42 -11.97 7.22
C ALA A 78 -17.76 -11.35 7.66
N ARG A 79 -18.09 -10.15 7.19
CA ARG A 79 -19.32 -9.43 7.57
C ARG A 79 -20.50 -9.93 6.71
N PRO A 80 -21.68 -10.14 7.30
CA PRO A 80 -22.88 -10.45 6.53
C PRO A 80 -23.14 -9.38 5.46
N ASP A 81 -23.64 -9.83 4.31
CA ASP A 81 -24.03 -8.98 3.18
C ASP A 81 -22.90 -8.16 2.53
N HIS A 82 -21.64 -8.51 2.79
CA HIS A 82 -20.47 -7.89 2.17
C HIS A 82 -19.60 -8.94 1.48
N ASP A 83 -19.17 -8.65 0.25
CA ASP A 83 -18.26 -9.55 -0.48
C ASP A 83 -16.80 -9.39 -0.04
N VAL A 84 -16.39 -8.14 0.19
CA VAL A 84 -14.99 -7.78 0.43
C VAL A 84 -14.83 -6.81 1.58
N ASP A 85 -13.73 -6.98 2.33
CA ASP A 85 -13.20 -5.94 3.20
C ASP A 85 -12.17 -5.14 2.42
N TYR A 86 -12.31 -3.81 2.48
CA TYR A 86 -11.45 -2.85 1.82
C TYR A 86 -10.70 -2.05 2.89
N LEU A 87 -9.37 -2.04 2.81
CA LEU A 87 -8.51 -1.28 3.70
C LEU A 87 -7.62 -0.33 2.89
N PHE A 88 -7.80 0.96 3.11
CA PHE A 88 -7.04 2.03 2.49
C PHE A 88 -5.89 2.49 3.38
N GLY A 89 -4.68 2.58 2.82
CA GLY A 89 -3.51 3.15 3.47
C GLY A 89 -2.99 4.36 2.68
N GLN A 90 -3.08 5.56 3.28
CA GLN A 90 -2.44 6.76 2.75
C GLN A 90 -0.98 6.78 3.20
N VAL A 91 -0.06 6.69 2.25
CA VAL A 91 1.37 6.66 2.56
C VAL A 91 1.91 8.09 2.54
N SER A 92 2.52 8.52 3.64
CA SER A 92 3.23 9.81 3.70
C SER A 92 4.41 9.79 2.74
N ILE A 93 4.68 10.93 2.08
CA ILE A 93 5.82 11.06 1.16
C ILE A 93 7.12 11.19 1.95
N ASP A 94 7.12 12.02 2.99
CA ASP A 94 8.30 12.48 3.72
C ASP A 94 8.54 11.76 5.05
N LYS A 95 7.52 11.09 5.61
CA LYS A 95 7.59 10.43 6.92
C LYS A 95 7.37 8.91 6.79
N PRO A 96 7.99 8.10 7.66
CA PRO A 96 7.78 6.66 7.70
C PRO A 96 6.41 6.34 8.34
N PHE A 97 5.33 6.74 7.69
CA PHE A 97 3.97 6.65 8.22
C PHE A 97 2.96 6.25 7.15
N VAL A 98 2.06 5.34 7.52
CA VAL A 98 0.89 4.96 6.75
C VAL A 98 -0.34 5.29 7.59
N ASP A 99 -1.20 6.15 7.06
CA ASP A 99 -2.46 6.51 7.71
C ASP A 99 -3.57 5.56 7.27
N TRP A 100 -4.18 4.91 8.25
CA TRP A 100 -5.26 3.93 8.10
C TRP A 100 -6.62 4.47 8.56
N SER A 101 -6.70 5.73 8.99
CA SER A 101 -7.91 6.32 9.59
C SER A 101 -8.96 6.76 8.57
N GLY A 102 -8.54 6.97 7.32
CA GLY A 102 -9.40 7.51 6.26
C GLY A 102 -9.95 6.45 5.31
N ASN A 103 -10.85 6.90 4.45
CA ASN A 103 -11.26 6.20 3.23
C ASN A 103 -10.80 6.99 2.00
N CYS A 104 -10.72 6.35 0.83
CA CYS A 104 -10.51 7.03 -0.43
C CYS A 104 -11.60 6.63 -1.42
N GLY A 105 -12.69 7.41 -1.51
CA GLY A 105 -13.81 7.08 -2.40
C GLY A 105 -13.49 7.03 -3.90
N ASN A 106 -12.29 7.46 -4.32
CA ASN A 106 -11.80 7.26 -5.68
C ASN A 106 -11.30 5.82 -5.93
N LEU A 107 -10.71 5.18 -4.92
CA LEU A 107 -10.01 3.89 -5.03
C LEU A 107 -10.84 2.74 -4.50
#